data_AF-A0A4Z2CSS8-F1
#
_entry.id   AF-A0A4Z2CSS8-F1
#
_cell.length_a   1.000
_cell.length_b   1.000
_cell.length_c   1.000
_cell.angle_alpha   90.00
_cell.angle_beta   90.00
_cell.angle_gamma   90.00
#
_symmetry.space_group_name_H-M   'P 1'
#
loop_
_entity.id
_entity.type
_entity.pdbx_description
1 polymer ?
#
loop_
_entity_poly.entity_id
_entity_poly.type
_entity_poly.pdbx_seq_one_letter_code
_entity_poly.pdbx_strand_id
1 'polypeptide(L)'
;MHNLVRSWHHTLIDGGCEKLLHTGVYGLHQAVLRSIGSFYVSYDHISFNYPHDSLYRDIVFRRIQLNKPGIYANFEIRLLSREGSISSPHLMAVELSVWRSPSLSVLLSTSLYNHLSKDMYDNKHINQAINFFIKLENDAFNDSLYVCPAACHSTPVPVKFTRLIVPFTISIPPTALMYLGSELKDLIKYSQTLHFVEVYAGPAPKHDIITMHRHGHVFGGLPWLFWISLVLLIAIFHMFFCKIIYNELRNKNQMSIPRDSWRLPRYASDLISSTAFETRGISNTQISRRRITDLDTIP
;
A
#
# COMPACT_ATOMS: atom_id res chain seq x y z
N MET A 1 -0.26 -0.96 26.57
CA MET A 1 -1.08 -0.08 25.71
C MET A 1 -1.26 1.33 26.31
N HIS A 2 -1.68 1.46 27.56
CA HIS A 2 -1.87 2.76 28.23
C HIS A 2 -0.64 3.69 28.23
N ASN A 3 0.56 3.15 28.45
CA ASN A 3 1.80 3.94 28.44
C ASN A 3 2.15 4.48 27.04
N LEU A 4 1.81 3.73 25.98
CA LEU A 4 2.00 4.15 24.59
C LEU A 4 1.09 5.33 24.27
N VAL A 5 -0.20 5.23 24.62
CA VAL A 5 -1.19 6.28 24.39
C VAL A 5 -0.81 7.56 25.14
N ARG A 6 -0.37 7.43 26.40
CA ARG A 6 0.10 8.58 27.19
C ARG A 6 1.36 9.22 26.58
N SER A 7 2.34 8.42 26.18
CA SER A 7 3.56 8.94 25.55
C SER A 7 3.24 9.67 24.25
N TRP A 8 2.36 9.09 23.43
CA TRP A 8 1.97 9.71 22.17
C TRP A 8 1.14 10.98 22.38
N HIS A 9 0.28 11.01 23.40
CA HIS A 9 -0.45 12.22 23.80
C HIS A 9 0.51 13.37 24.15
N HIS A 10 1.60 13.10 24.88
CA HIS A 10 2.64 14.11 25.11
C HIS A 10 3.30 14.58 23.81
N THR A 11 3.64 13.66 22.89
CA THR A 11 4.16 14.02 21.57
C THR A 11 3.20 14.92 20.77
N LEU A 12 1.89 14.69 20.86
CA LEU A 12 0.88 15.53 20.21
C LEU A 12 0.83 16.94 20.82
N ILE A 13 0.95 17.05 22.13
CA ILE A 13 1.01 18.35 22.83
C ILE A 13 2.27 19.11 22.42
N ASP A 14 3.44 18.45 22.46
CA ASP A 14 4.72 19.05 22.07
C ASP A 14 4.73 19.48 20.59
N GLY A 15 3.97 18.81 19.74
CA GLY A 15 3.75 19.18 18.34
C GLY A 15 2.77 20.35 18.11
N GLY A 16 2.26 20.98 19.18
CA GLY A 16 1.31 22.09 19.10
C GLY A 16 -0.14 21.68 18.79
N CYS A 17 -0.50 20.41 19.02
CA CYS A 17 -1.84 19.89 18.75
C CYS A 17 -2.78 19.88 19.96
N GLU A 18 -2.38 20.47 21.10
CA GLU A 18 -3.17 20.51 22.33
C GLU A 18 -4.62 20.98 22.09
N LYS A 19 -4.81 22.11 21.40
CA LYS A 19 -6.14 22.65 21.07
C LYS A 19 -6.98 21.68 20.24
N LEU A 20 -6.36 20.87 19.38
CA LEU A 20 -7.05 19.89 18.55
C LEU A 20 -7.48 18.65 19.34
N LEU A 21 -6.76 18.29 20.41
CA LEU A 21 -7.15 17.16 21.24
C LEU A 21 -8.48 17.38 21.97
N HIS A 22 -8.84 18.65 22.22
CA HIS A 22 -10.07 19.03 22.91
C HIS A 22 -11.27 19.26 21.98
N THR A 23 -11.10 19.30 20.65
CA THR A 23 -12.18 19.60 19.69
C THR A 23 -12.94 18.35 19.20
N GLY A 24 -12.70 17.19 19.83
CA GLY A 24 -13.37 15.93 19.54
C GLY A 24 -12.67 15.08 18.47
N VAL A 25 -13.42 14.19 17.82
CA VAL A 25 -12.86 13.15 16.92
C VAL A 25 -12.13 13.76 15.71
N TYR A 26 -12.68 14.83 15.13
CA TYR A 26 -12.05 15.53 14.00
C TYR A 26 -10.71 16.16 14.40
N GLY A 27 -10.68 16.80 15.57
CA GLY A 27 -9.48 17.40 16.13
C GLY A 27 -8.41 16.36 16.42
N LEU A 28 -8.78 15.24 17.04
CA LEU A 28 -7.87 14.11 17.24
C LEU A 28 -7.31 13.62 15.90
N HIS A 29 -8.15 13.38 14.90
CA HIS A 29 -7.68 12.97 13.58
C HIS A 29 -6.69 13.96 12.95
N GLN A 30 -6.96 15.27 13.05
CA GLN A 30 -6.03 16.30 12.59
C GLN A 30 -4.71 16.30 13.37
N ALA A 31 -4.75 16.12 14.69
CA ALA A 31 -3.57 16.01 15.54
C ALA A 31 -2.68 14.82 15.11
N VAL A 32 -3.32 13.67 14.86
CA VAL A 32 -2.65 12.45 14.38
C VAL A 32 -2.02 12.66 13.00
N LEU A 33 -2.77 13.23 12.05
CA LEU A 33 -2.25 13.50 10.71
C LEU A 33 -1.04 14.44 10.75
N ARG A 34 -1.11 15.49 11.58
CA ARG A 34 0.01 16.43 11.77
C ARG A 34 1.23 15.73 12.36
N SER A 35 1.03 14.89 13.36
CA SER A 35 2.12 14.11 13.99
C SER A 35 2.80 13.16 13.02
N ILE A 36 2.03 12.38 12.25
CA ILE A 36 2.58 11.44 11.26
C ILE A 36 3.36 12.18 10.16
N GLY A 37 2.84 13.34 9.73
CA GLY A 37 3.50 14.16 8.73
C GLY A 37 4.60 15.06 9.27
N SER A 38 4.93 15.00 10.56
CA SER A 38 5.93 15.89 11.17
C SER A 38 5.62 17.38 10.94
N PHE A 39 4.34 17.73 11.00
CA PHE A 39 3.86 19.11 10.90
C PHE A 39 3.81 19.74 12.29
N TYR A 40 4.62 20.77 12.51
CA TYR A 40 4.68 21.49 13.77
C TYR A 40 3.97 22.83 13.65
N VAL A 41 3.13 23.15 14.63
CA VAL A 41 2.30 24.35 14.61
C VAL A 41 2.91 25.38 15.53
N SER A 42 3.26 26.53 14.97
CA SER A 42 3.61 27.74 15.71
C SER A 42 2.40 28.68 15.82
N TYR A 43 2.59 29.82 16.46
CA TYR A 43 1.56 30.85 16.61
C TYR A 43 1.14 31.48 15.28
N ASP A 44 2.08 31.65 14.36
CA ASP A 44 1.94 32.40 13.11
C ASP A 44 2.11 31.53 11.86
N HIS A 45 2.89 30.45 11.95
CA HIS A 45 3.16 29.55 10.84
C HIS A 45 3.04 28.06 11.23
N ILE A 46 3.06 27.21 10.22
CA ILE A 46 3.21 25.75 10.36
C ILE A 46 4.45 25.33 9.60
N SER A 47 5.24 24.42 10.16
CA SER A 47 6.46 23.91 9.54
C SER A 47 6.32 22.43 9.22
N PHE A 48 6.81 22.03 8.05
CA PHE A 48 6.84 20.65 7.61
C PHE A 48 8.25 20.10 7.79
N ASN A 49 8.48 19.41 8.91
CA ASN A 49 9.78 18.94 9.32
C ASN A 49 9.92 17.43 9.13
N TYR A 50 9.56 16.94 7.94
CA TYR A 50 9.72 15.54 7.61
C TYR A 50 11.21 15.21 7.41
N PRO A 51 11.76 14.13 8.01
CA PRO A 51 13.20 13.85 7.94
C PRO A 51 13.64 13.61 6.50
N HIS A 52 14.62 14.37 6.02
CA HIS A 52 15.08 14.32 4.63
C HIS A 52 15.62 12.95 4.21
N ASP A 53 16.25 12.22 5.12
CA ASP A 53 16.77 10.87 4.85
C ASP A 53 15.68 9.79 4.71
N SER A 54 14.44 10.12 5.08
CA SER A 54 13.30 9.19 5.10
C SER A 54 12.36 9.37 3.90
N LEU A 55 12.78 10.11 2.87
CA LEU A 55 12.05 10.25 1.60
C LEU A 55 12.38 9.10 0.65
N TYR A 56 11.72 7.96 0.84
CA TYR A 56 11.88 6.76 0.01
C TYR A 56 10.58 6.30 -0.67
N ARG A 57 9.48 7.06 -0.51
CA ARG A 57 8.22 6.82 -1.21
C ARG A 57 7.50 8.14 -1.48
N ASP A 58 6.57 8.10 -2.42
CA ASP A 58 5.61 9.16 -2.61
C ASP A 58 4.68 9.25 -1.40
N ILE A 59 4.45 10.46 -0.90
CA ILE A 59 3.60 10.70 0.28
C ILE A 59 2.66 11.85 -0.04
N VAL A 60 1.37 11.68 0.22
CA VAL A 60 0.36 12.72 0.02
C VAL A 60 -0.41 12.92 1.33
N PHE A 61 -0.37 14.14 1.85
CA PHE A 61 -1.21 14.58 2.95
C PHE A 61 -2.30 15.49 2.40
N ARG A 62 -3.56 15.17 2.72
CA ARG A 62 -4.71 15.94 2.24
C ARG A 62 -5.42 16.66 3.38
N ARG A 63 -5.90 17.87 3.11
CA ARG A 63 -6.66 18.72 4.04
C ARG A 63 -6.00 18.82 5.41
N ILE A 64 -4.70 19.09 5.40
CA ILE A 64 -3.98 19.42 6.63
C ILE A 64 -4.41 20.83 7.02
N GLN A 65 -5.03 20.95 8.19
CA GLN A 65 -5.36 22.25 8.74
C GLN A 65 -4.04 22.97 9.08
N LEU A 66 -3.96 24.28 8.85
CA LEU A 66 -2.78 25.07 9.19
C LEU A 66 -2.91 25.71 10.59
N ASN A 67 -2.29 26.85 10.82
CA ASN A 67 -2.41 27.62 12.07
C ASN A 67 -3.87 28.03 12.34
N LYS A 68 -4.54 28.63 11.34
CA LYS A 68 -5.88 29.21 11.51
C LYS A 68 -6.97 28.18 11.18
N PRO A 69 -8.11 28.17 11.91
CA PRO A 69 -9.24 27.30 11.57
C PRO A 69 -9.80 27.62 10.19
N GLY A 70 -10.21 26.60 9.44
CA GLY A 70 -10.75 26.78 8.09
C GLY A 70 -9.69 26.88 6.98
N ILE A 71 -8.42 27.14 7.29
CA ILE A 71 -7.34 27.13 6.29
C ILE A 71 -6.75 25.71 6.17
N TYR A 72 -6.89 25.12 4.98
CA TYR A 72 -6.42 23.77 4.68
C TYR A 72 -5.49 23.75 3.46
N ALA A 73 -4.39 23.00 3.55
CA ALA A 73 -3.49 22.73 2.43
C ALA A 73 -3.30 21.23 2.22
N ASN A 74 -2.99 20.87 0.98
CA ASN A 74 -2.53 19.55 0.61
C ASN A 74 -1.02 19.61 0.37
N PHE A 75 -0.34 18.54 0.73
CA PHE A 75 1.10 18.38 0.58
C PHE A 75 1.37 17.08 -0.16
N GLU A 76 2.29 17.11 -1.10
CA GLU A 76 2.67 15.93 -1.88
C GLU A 76 4.18 15.93 -2.09
N ILE A 77 4.78 14.81 -1.71
CA ILE A 77 6.17 14.45 -1.97
C ILE A 77 6.12 13.42 -3.10
N ARG A 78 6.82 13.70 -4.20
CA ARG A 78 7.01 12.75 -5.30
C ARG A 78 8.47 12.46 -5.53
N LEU A 79 8.78 11.20 -5.78
CA LEU A 79 10.07 10.73 -6.23
C LEU A 79 10.04 10.61 -7.76
N LEU A 80 10.73 11.53 -8.42
CA LEU A 80 10.88 11.52 -9.87
C LEU A 80 12.13 10.73 -10.26
N SER A 81 11.97 9.82 -11.21
CA SER A 81 13.09 9.22 -11.92
C SER A 81 13.39 10.10 -13.13
N ARG A 82 14.60 10.69 -13.19
CA ARG A 82 14.98 11.53 -14.34
C ARG A 82 14.99 10.67 -15.61
N GLU A 83 14.25 11.13 -16.62
CA GLU A 83 13.97 10.38 -17.85
C GLU A 83 15.25 9.94 -18.58
N GLY A 84 15.27 8.68 -19.01
CA GLY A 84 16.22 8.16 -20.00
C GLY A 84 17.10 6.98 -19.56
N SER A 85 17.12 6.60 -18.28
CA SER A 85 18.13 5.66 -17.81
C SER A 85 17.54 4.51 -17.00
N ILE A 86 17.11 3.49 -17.74
CA ILE A 86 17.06 2.10 -17.25
C ILE A 86 18.48 1.68 -16.74
N SER A 87 19.53 2.46 -17.05
CA SER A 87 20.93 2.29 -16.67
C SER A 87 21.53 3.39 -15.76
N SER A 88 20.76 4.35 -15.21
CA SER A 88 21.27 5.33 -14.24
C SER A 88 20.30 5.62 -13.10
N PRO A 89 20.16 4.67 -12.16
CA PRO A 89 19.36 4.84 -10.94
C PRO A 89 19.82 5.99 -10.02
N HIS A 90 20.95 6.63 -10.31
CA HIS A 90 21.55 7.70 -9.50
C HIS A 90 20.90 9.08 -9.68
N LEU A 91 19.98 9.25 -10.64
CA LEU A 91 19.37 10.54 -10.96
C LEU A 91 17.91 10.62 -10.49
N MET A 92 17.66 10.32 -9.22
CA MET A 92 16.35 10.56 -8.61
C MET A 92 16.26 11.98 -8.07
N ALA A 93 15.11 12.62 -8.28
CA ALA A 93 14.79 13.93 -7.75
C ALA A 93 13.56 13.85 -6.85
N VAL A 94 13.52 14.70 -5.84
CA VAL A 94 12.34 14.89 -5.00
C VAL A 94 11.61 16.14 -5.49
N GLU A 95 10.34 15.98 -5.81
CA GLU A 95 9.43 17.10 -6.05
C GLU A 95 8.55 17.28 -4.81
N LEU A 96 8.64 18.46 -4.19
CA LEU A 96 7.72 18.87 -3.15
C LEU A 96 6.65 19.75 -3.77
N SER A 97 5.38 19.50 -3.46
CA SER A 97 4.29 20.35 -3.93
C SER A 97 3.26 20.62 -2.84
N VAL A 98 2.66 21.80 -2.95
CA VAL A 98 1.63 22.30 -2.04
C VAL A 98 0.53 23.02 -2.80
N TRP A 99 -0.72 22.84 -2.37
CA TRP A 99 -1.85 23.59 -2.92
C TRP A 99 -2.97 23.72 -1.90
N ARG A 100 -3.85 24.70 -2.13
CA ARG A 100 -5.04 24.91 -1.31
C ARG A 100 -5.99 23.71 -1.45
N SER A 101 -6.58 23.31 -0.34
CA SER A 101 -7.59 22.25 -0.36
C SER A 101 -8.91 22.75 -0.94
N PRO A 102 -9.67 21.90 -1.65
CA PRO A 102 -11.04 22.22 -2.01
C PRO A 102 -11.91 22.33 -0.75
N SER A 103 -12.94 23.18 -0.84
CA SER A 103 -13.89 23.37 0.25
C SER A 103 -14.67 22.09 0.56
N LEU A 104 -15.12 21.93 1.80
CA LEU A 104 -15.95 20.79 2.20
C LEU A 104 -17.27 20.78 1.42
N SER A 105 -17.79 21.95 1.06
CA SER A 105 -18.98 22.08 0.22
C SER A 105 -18.79 21.47 -1.18
N VAL A 106 -17.61 21.62 -1.79
CA VAL A 106 -17.25 21.01 -3.08
C VAL A 106 -17.05 19.49 -2.97
N LEU A 107 -16.58 19.01 -1.82
CA LEU A 107 -16.41 17.57 -1.57
C LEU A 107 -17.73 16.86 -1.24
N LEU A 108 -18.63 17.52 -0.51
CA LEU A 108 -19.94 16.96 -0.16
C LEU A 108 -20.88 16.87 -1.37
N SER A 109 -20.76 17.79 -2.34
CA SER A 109 -21.54 17.77 -3.58
C SER A 109 -21.18 16.61 -4.51
N THR A 110 -20.02 15.95 -4.33
CA THR A 110 -19.47 14.97 -5.29
C THR A 110 -19.71 13.50 -4.94
N SER A 111 -20.33 13.15 -3.79
CA SER A 111 -20.70 11.75 -3.49
C SER A 111 -21.69 11.59 -2.32
N LEU A 112 -21.60 12.44 -1.29
CA LEU A 112 -22.38 12.32 -0.05
C LEU A 112 -23.83 12.87 -0.15
N TYR A 113 -24.07 13.83 -1.05
CA TYR A 113 -25.38 14.47 -1.25
C TYR A 113 -26.50 13.46 -1.53
N ASN A 114 -26.21 12.39 -2.27
CA ASN A 114 -27.24 11.43 -2.69
C ASN A 114 -27.61 10.40 -1.61
N HIS A 115 -26.75 10.16 -0.61
CA HIS A 115 -26.92 9.03 0.32
C HIS A 115 -27.10 9.41 1.80
N LEU A 116 -26.67 10.61 2.22
CA LEU A 116 -26.84 11.07 3.62
C LEU A 116 -27.93 12.14 3.81
N SER A 117 -28.52 12.68 2.72
CA SER A 117 -29.40 13.85 2.82
C SER A 117 -30.81 13.55 3.36
N LYS A 118 -31.22 12.29 3.55
CA LYS A 118 -32.61 12.01 3.93
C LYS A 118 -32.82 11.78 5.42
N ASP A 119 -31.89 11.12 6.11
CA ASP A 119 -32.08 10.75 7.52
C ASP A 119 -31.23 11.59 8.50
N MET A 120 -30.17 12.26 8.04
CA MET A 120 -29.32 13.14 8.87
C MET A 120 -29.75 14.61 8.83
N TYR A 121 -30.75 14.97 8.02
CA TYR A 121 -31.15 16.35 7.79
C TYR A 121 -32.08 16.93 8.86
N ASP A 122 -32.63 16.09 9.75
CA ASP A 122 -33.63 16.52 10.76
C ASP A 122 -33.00 17.02 12.08
N ASN A 123 -31.67 16.85 12.26
CA ASN A 123 -30.97 17.34 13.45
C ASN A 123 -30.50 18.78 13.25
N LYS A 124 -31.33 19.75 13.66
CA LYS A 124 -31.04 21.21 13.63
C LYS A 124 -29.65 21.57 14.18
N HIS A 125 -29.20 20.90 15.24
CA HIS A 125 -27.87 21.12 15.84
C HIS A 125 -26.70 20.68 14.94
N ILE A 126 -26.83 19.54 14.24
CA ILE A 126 -25.80 19.04 13.33
C ILE A 126 -25.68 19.96 12.11
N ASN A 127 -26.83 20.39 11.56
CA ASN A 127 -26.85 21.33 10.44
C ASN A 127 -26.21 22.68 10.80
N GLN A 128 -26.45 23.17 12.01
CA GLN A 128 -25.84 24.42 12.48
C GLN A 128 -24.31 24.31 12.60
N ALA A 129 -23.80 23.18 13.11
CA ALA A 129 -22.36 22.91 13.19
C ALA A 129 -21.72 22.79 11.80
N ILE A 130 -22.34 22.04 10.88
CA ILE A 130 -21.86 21.89 9.50
C ILE A 130 -21.80 23.25 8.79
N ASN A 131 -22.86 24.04 8.88
CA ASN A 131 -22.91 25.37 8.28
C ASN A 131 -21.85 26.31 8.85
N PHE A 132 -21.56 26.21 10.15
CA PHE A 132 -20.48 26.97 10.78
C PHE A 132 -19.10 26.60 10.20
N PHE A 133 -18.80 25.30 10.06
CA PHE A 133 -17.54 24.86 9.46
C PHE A 133 -17.40 25.25 7.99
N ILE A 134 -18.49 25.14 7.22
CA ILE A 134 -18.52 25.61 5.82
C ILE A 134 -18.28 27.11 5.76
N LYS A 135 -18.90 27.90 6.64
CA LYS A 135 -18.68 29.33 6.73
C LYS A 135 -17.23 29.67 7.06
N LEU A 136 -16.66 29.03 8.08
CA LEU A 136 -15.24 29.21 8.43
C LEU A 136 -14.30 28.91 7.26
N GLU A 137 -14.54 27.82 6.53
CA GLU A 137 -13.71 27.46 5.39
C GLU A 137 -13.85 28.44 4.22
N ASN A 138 -15.07 28.92 3.95
CA ASN A 138 -15.31 29.93 2.93
C ASN A 138 -14.68 31.29 3.30
N ASP A 139 -14.80 31.69 4.57
CA ASP A 139 -14.16 32.92 5.08
C ASP A 139 -12.64 32.82 4.92
N ALA A 140 -12.06 31.67 5.29
CA ALA A 140 -10.66 31.33 5.15
C ALA A 140 -10.18 31.13 3.69
N PHE A 141 -11.10 30.93 2.74
CA PHE A 141 -10.75 30.65 1.34
C PHE A 141 -10.10 31.85 0.65
N ASN A 142 -10.54 33.06 1.03
CA ASN A 142 -10.03 34.32 0.51
C ASN A 142 -8.75 34.79 1.23
N ASP A 143 -8.38 34.16 2.35
CA ASP A 143 -7.14 34.48 3.04
C ASP A 143 -5.94 34.06 2.19
N SER A 144 -4.97 34.96 2.07
CA SER A 144 -3.69 34.66 1.45
C SER A 144 -2.97 33.55 2.23
N LEU A 145 -2.31 32.65 1.50
CA LEU A 145 -1.46 31.61 2.07
C LEU A 145 -0.13 31.66 1.36
N TYR A 146 0.96 31.67 2.11
CA TYR A 146 2.32 31.73 1.57
C TYR A 146 3.12 30.51 2.01
N VAL A 147 4.07 30.10 1.18
CA VAL A 147 5.00 29.01 1.45
C VAL A 147 6.43 29.45 1.15
N CYS A 148 7.38 28.98 1.95
CA CYS A 148 8.81 29.09 1.66
C CYS A 148 9.54 27.78 2.02
N PRO A 149 10.52 27.34 1.19
CA PRO A 149 11.35 26.18 1.48
C PRO A 149 12.39 26.50 2.57
N ALA A 150 13.11 25.47 3.04
CA ALA A 150 14.19 25.49 4.04
C ALA A 150 14.74 26.86 4.45
N ALA A 151 14.66 27.14 5.76
CA ALA A 151 15.01 28.40 6.40
C ALA A 151 14.36 29.67 5.82
N CYS A 152 13.43 29.54 4.88
CA CYS A 152 12.80 30.63 4.14
C CYS A 152 13.82 31.62 3.55
N HIS A 153 14.90 31.07 3.00
CA HIS A 153 15.95 31.86 2.33
C HIS A 153 15.42 32.57 1.08
N SER A 154 14.54 31.91 0.32
CA SER A 154 13.83 32.53 -0.81
C SER A 154 12.56 33.25 -0.32
N THR A 155 12.15 34.28 -1.06
CA THR A 155 10.91 35.01 -0.79
C THR A 155 9.70 34.06 -0.77
N PRO A 156 8.79 34.20 0.22
CA PRO A 156 7.62 33.33 0.29
C PRO A 156 6.70 33.52 -0.93
N VAL A 157 6.21 32.41 -1.47
CA VAL A 157 5.38 32.36 -2.68
C VAL A 157 3.92 32.10 -2.29
N PRO A 158 2.94 32.78 -2.91
CA PRO A 158 1.53 32.54 -2.62
C PRO A 158 1.07 31.17 -3.12
N VAL A 159 0.37 30.43 -2.27
CA VAL A 159 -0.21 29.12 -2.55
C VAL A 159 -1.57 29.29 -3.23
N LYS A 160 -1.73 28.64 -4.38
CA LYS A 160 -2.97 28.64 -5.19
C LYS A 160 -3.71 27.31 -5.08
N PHE A 161 -4.84 27.18 -5.79
CA PHE A 161 -5.56 25.90 -5.95
C PHE A 161 -4.85 24.91 -6.86
N THR A 162 -3.99 25.42 -7.75
CA THR A 162 -3.10 24.60 -8.58
C THR A 162 -1.89 24.17 -7.78
N ARG A 163 -1.35 22.98 -8.07
CA ARG A 163 -0.09 22.50 -7.49
C ARG A 163 1.02 23.52 -7.72
N LEU A 164 1.59 24.01 -6.62
CA LEU A 164 2.80 24.80 -6.62
C LEU A 164 3.97 23.87 -6.31
N ILE A 165 4.95 23.80 -7.21
CA ILE A 165 6.18 23.05 -6.99
C ILE A 165 7.13 23.91 -6.18
N VAL A 166 7.63 23.35 -5.09
CA VAL A 166 8.58 23.97 -4.17
C VAL A 166 9.92 23.22 -4.30
N PRO A 167 11.06 23.91 -4.43
CA PRO A 167 12.34 23.24 -4.56
C PRO A 167 12.66 22.45 -3.28
N PHE A 168 13.20 21.24 -3.45
CA PHE A 168 13.70 20.44 -2.33
C PHE A 168 15.07 20.95 -1.91
N THR A 169 15.10 21.80 -0.89
CA THR A 169 16.33 22.35 -0.30
C THR A 169 16.45 22.02 1.18
N ILE A 170 17.68 22.04 1.69
CA ILE A 170 18.01 21.74 3.09
C ILE A 170 19.03 22.78 3.57
N SER A 171 18.91 23.19 4.83
CA SER A 171 19.84 24.12 5.49
C SER A 171 20.84 23.40 6.40
N ILE A 172 21.96 24.06 6.71
CA ILE A 172 22.88 23.64 7.79
C ILE A 172 22.91 24.73 8.88
N PRO A 173 22.53 24.44 10.14
CA PRO A 173 21.91 23.19 10.62
C PRO A 173 20.53 22.93 9.97
N PRO A 174 20.03 21.67 9.99
CA PRO A 174 18.77 21.30 9.35
C PRO A 174 17.59 22.01 10.00
N THR A 175 16.84 22.76 9.19
CA THR A 175 15.53 23.34 9.52
C THR A 175 14.42 22.53 8.86
N ALA A 176 13.16 22.94 9.07
CA ALA A 176 12.04 22.28 8.40
C ALA A 176 12.13 22.41 6.87
N LEU A 177 11.62 21.43 6.12
CA LEU A 177 11.68 21.39 4.66
C LEU A 177 10.93 22.56 4.02
N MET A 178 9.81 22.98 4.62
CA MET A 178 9.06 24.17 4.21
C MET A 178 8.22 24.72 5.36
N TYR A 179 7.89 26.00 5.25
CA TYR A 179 7.06 26.76 6.19
C TYR A 179 5.87 27.35 5.46
N LEU A 180 4.72 27.38 6.11
CA LEU A 180 3.48 27.94 5.58
C LEU A 180 2.86 28.88 6.58
N GLY A 181 2.33 30.00 6.09
CA GLY A 181 1.73 31.03 6.93
C GLY A 181 0.71 31.84 6.16
N SER A 182 -0.29 32.37 6.87
CA SER A 182 -1.30 33.24 6.26
C SER A 182 -0.76 34.64 5.96
N GLU A 183 0.29 35.05 6.66
CA GLU A 183 0.82 36.40 6.64
C GLU A 183 2.27 36.40 6.16
N LEU A 184 2.53 37.14 5.08
CA LEU A 184 3.85 37.24 4.48
C LEU A 184 4.88 37.82 5.46
N LYS A 185 4.47 38.86 6.22
CA LYS A 185 5.35 39.56 7.15
C LYS A 185 5.81 38.66 8.30
N ASP A 186 4.92 37.80 8.80
CA ASP A 186 5.24 36.89 9.90
C ASP A 186 6.24 35.84 9.47
N LEU A 187 6.06 35.24 8.28
CA LEU A 187 7.03 34.30 7.72
C LEU A 187 8.41 34.93 7.49
N ILE A 188 8.46 36.16 6.97
CA ILE A 188 9.71 36.89 6.78
C ILE A 188 10.37 37.22 8.12
N LYS A 189 9.59 37.66 9.10
CA LYS A 189 10.10 37.95 10.44
C LYS A 189 10.65 36.68 11.10
N TYR A 190 9.96 35.56 10.95
CA TYR A 190 10.41 34.27 11.45
C TYR A 190 11.67 33.78 10.73
N SER A 191 11.79 33.97 9.41
CA SER A 191 13.00 33.56 8.69
C SER A 191 14.25 34.28 9.18
N GLN A 192 14.12 35.52 9.65
CA GLN A 192 15.21 36.30 10.22
C GLN A 192 15.69 35.77 11.59
N THR A 193 14.89 34.97 12.29
CA THR A 193 15.29 34.35 13.57
C THR A 193 16.01 33.02 13.39
N LEU A 194 15.98 32.46 12.17
CA LEU A 194 16.63 31.20 11.85
C LEU A 194 18.11 31.41 11.55
N HIS A 195 18.96 30.85 12.40
CA HIS A 195 20.39 30.81 12.16
C HIS A 195 20.74 29.62 11.27
N PHE A 196 21.09 29.89 10.01
CA PHE A 196 21.63 28.91 9.08
C PHE A 196 22.90 29.45 8.41
N VAL A 197 23.81 28.55 8.06
CA VAL A 197 25.08 28.85 7.38
C VAL A 197 24.87 28.87 5.88
N GLU A 198 24.23 27.82 5.36
CA GLU A 198 24.01 27.63 3.93
C GLU A 198 22.74 26.84 3.67
N VAL A 199 22.23 26.97 2.44
CA VAL A 199 21.11 26.22 1.90
C VAL A 199 21.55 25.59 0.58
N TYR A 200 21.37 24.28 0.46
CA TYR A 200 21.72 23.53 -0.75
C TYR A 200 20.55 22.62 -1.17
N ALA A 201 20.62 22.08 -2.38
CA ALA A 201 19.62 21.13 -2.87
C ALA A 201 19.67 19.84 -2.03
N GLY A 202 18.51 19.31 -1.65
CA GLY A 202 18.46 18.11 -0.83
C GLY A 202 19.10 16.90 -1.52
N PRO A 203 19.60 15.91 -0.74
CA PRO A 203 20.32 14.77 -1.29
C PRO A 203 19.39 13.92 -2.17
N ALA A 204 19.97 13.32 -3.20
CA ALA A 204 19.24 12.36 -4.02
C ALA A 204 18.82 11.15 -3.15
N PRO A 205 17.56 10.70 -3.24
CA PRO A 205 17.11 9.49 -2.57
C PRO A 205 17.96 8.27 -2.94
N LYS A 206 18.12 7.31 -2.02
CA LYS A 206 18.89 6.08 -2.27
C LYS A 206 18.07 5.06 -3.05
N HIS A 207 18.58 4.60 -4.20
CA HIS A 207 17.87 3.69 -5.10
C HIS A 207 17.51 2.36 -4.44
N ASP A 208 18.48 1.72 -3.80
CA ASP A 208 18.35 0.39 -3.20
C ASP A 208 17.24 0.33 -2.14
N ILE A 209 17.05 1.44 -1.41
CA ILE A 209 16.02 1.57 -0.39
C ILE A 209 14.65 1.71 -1.04
N ILE A 210 14.55 2.52 -2.11
CA ILE A 210 13.30 2.71 -2.85
C ILE A 210 12.86 1.42 -3.54
N THR A 211 13.78 0.70 -4.18
CA THR A 211 13.47 -0.59 -4.83
C THR A 211 13.03 -1.62 -3.80
N MET A 212 13.70 -1.69 -2.65
CA MET A 212 13.32 -2.56 -1.54
C MET A 212 11.92 -2.24 -1.02
N HIS A 213 11.57 -0.96 -0.82
CA HIS A 213 10.23 -0.58 -0.36
C HIS A 213 9.15 -0.79 -1.43
N ARG A 214 9.47 -0.63 -2.71
CA ARG A 214 8.47 -0.75 -3.80
C ARG A 214 8.20 -2.19 -4.21
N HIS A 215 9.22 -3.03 -4.20
CA HIS A 215 9.14 -4.38 -4.77
C HIS A 215 9.49 -5.50 -3.76
N GLY A 216 9.89 -5.17 -2.53
CA GLY A 216 10.29 -6.16 -1.52
C GLY A 216 11.67 -6.78 -1.76
N HIS A 217 12.40 -6.33 -2.78
CA HIS A 217 13.76 -6.76 -3.08
C HIS A 217 14.54 -5.61 -3.72
N VAL A 218 15.85 -5.58 -3.46
CA VAL A 218 16.80 -4.56 -3.95
C VAL A 218 16.82 -4.43 -5.49
N PHE A 219 16.41 -5.47 -6.22
CA PHE A 219 16.48 -5.54 -7.68
C PHE A 219 15.18 -5.17 -8.39
N GLY A 220 14.05 -5.08 -7.67
CA GLY A 220 12.76 -4.78 -8.28
C GLY A 220 12.17 -5.91 -9.13
N GLY A 221 10.95 -6.37 -8.80
CA GLY A 221 10.23 -7.39 -9.57
C GLY A 221 10.51 -8.85 -9.17
N LEU A 222 9.80 -9.79 -9.83
CA LEU A 222 10.00 -11.23 -9.65
C LEU A 222 11.33 -11.65 -10.32
N PRO A 223 12.22 -12.37 -9.61
CA PRO A 223 13.54 -12.76 -10.14
C PRO A 223 13.44 -13.50 -11.47
N TRP A 224 14.46 -13.40 -12.33
CA TRP A 224 14.49 -14.17 -13.58
C TRP A 224 14.35 -15.68 -13.35
N LEU A 225 14.86 -16.19 -12.23
CA LEU A 225 14.67 -17.58 -11.81
C LEU A 225 13.20 -17.99 -11.65
N PHE A 226 12.32 -17.08 -11.22
CA PHE A 226 10.88 -17.34 -11.12
C PHE A 226 10.29 -17.63 -12.51
N TRP A 227 10.65 -16.82 -13.51
CA TRP A 227 10.19 -17.01 -14.89
C TRP A 227 10.76 -18.26 -15.54
N ILE A 228 12.03 -18.57 -15.28
CA ILE A 228 12.64 -19.83 -15.74
C ILE A 228 11.90 -21.03 -15.13
N SER A 229 11.61 -20.99 -13.83
CA SER A 229 10.84 -22.03 -13.14
C SER A 229 9.42 -22.18 -13.69
N LEU A 230 8.73 -21.05 -13.94
CA LEU A 230 7.39 -21.05 -14.52
C LEU A 230 7.37 -21.68 -15.92
N VAL A 231 8.31 -21.30 -16.79
CA VAL A 231 8.43 -21.86 -18.14
C VAL A 231 8.75 -23.35 -18.09
N LEU A 232 9.66 -23.78 -17.20
CA LEU A 232 9.99 -25.18 -16.99
C LEU A 232 8.76 -26.00 -16.57
N LEU A 233 7.99 -25.50 -15.59
CA LEU A 233 6.77 -26.16 -15.12
C LEU A 233 5.73 -26.32 -16.24
N ILE A 234 5.51 -25.26 -17.03
CA ILE A 234 4.58 -25.27 -18.16
C ILE A 234 5.03 -26.30 -19.21
N ALA A 235 6.32 -26.35 -19.54
CA ALA A 235 6.87 -27.31 -20.50
C ALA A 235 6.71 -28.76 -20.02
N ILE A 236 7.01 -29.03 -18.75
CA ILE A 236 6.83 -30.35 -18.14
C ILE A 236 5.35 -30.76 -18.18
N PHE A 237 4.45 -29.84 -17.81
CA PHE A 237 3.01 -30.08 -17.86
C PHE A 237 2.53 -30.44 -19.28
N HIS A 238 2.97 -29.70 -20.30
CA HIS A 238 2.62 -29.99 -21.69
C HIS A 238 3.20 -31.32 -22.17
N MET A 239 4.40 -31.70 -21.76
CA MET A 239 4.97 -33.02 -22.05
C MET A 239 4.11 -34.15 -21.44
N PHE A 240 3.66 -34.01 -20.19
CA PHE A 240 2.76 -34.99 -19.57
C PHE A 240 1.40 -35.04 -20.27
N PHE A 241 0.82 -33.88 -20.61
CA PHE A 241 -0.45 -33.80 -21.31
C PHE A 241 -0.38 -34.48 -22.70
N CYS A 242 0.66 -34.17 -23.47
CA CYS A 242 0.93 -34.82 -24.76
C CYS A 242 1.15 -36.33 -24.60
N LYS A 243 1.87 -36.77 -23.55
CA LYS A 243 2.08 -38.21 -23.29
C LYS A 243 0.76 -38.94 -22.98
N ILE A 244 -0.13 -38.33 -22.19
CA ILE A 244 -1.44 -38.93 -21.88
C ILE A 244 -2.27 -39.06 -23.16
N ILE A 245 -2.36 -38.00 -23.96
CA ILE A 245 -3.12 -38.00 -25.22
C ILE A 245 -2.53 -39.00 -26.21
N TYR A 246 -1.21 -39.02 -26.39
CA TYR A 246 -0.54 -39.95 -27.29
C TYR A 246 -0.77 -41.41 -26.88
N ASN A 247 -0.68 -41.71 -25.58
CA ASN A 247 -0.91 -43.06 -25.07
C ASN A 247 -2.36 -43.52 -25.32
N GLU A 248 -3.33 -42.64 -25.08
CA GLU A 248 -4.75 -42.92 -25.32
C GLU A 248 -5.05 -43.14 -26.82
N LEU A 249 -4.49 -42.30 -27.71
CA LEU A 249 -4.64 -42.48 -29.17
C LEU A 249 -3.95 -43.75 -29.69
N ARG A 250 -2.75 -44.06 -29.19
CA ARG A 250 -2.02 -45.27 -29.61
C ARG A 250 -2.70 -46.55 -29.13
N ASN A 251 -3.30 -46.53 -27.94
CA ASN A 251 -4.08 -47.65 -27.42
C ASN A 251 -5.36 -47.88 -28.24
N LYS A 252 -6.01 -46.80 -28.72
CA LYS A 252 -7.14 -46.90 -29.67
C LYS A 252 -6.75 -47.50 -31.02
N ASN A 253 -5.53 -47.23 -31.51
CA ASN A 253 -5.02 -47.81 -32.76
C ASN A 253 -4.66 -49.31 -32.64
N GLN A 254 -4.51 -49.86 -31.43
CA GLN A 254 -4.44 -51.32 -31.23
C GLN A 254 -5.84 -51.98 -31.24
N MET A 255 -6.90 -51.18 -31.13
CA MET A 255 -8.31 -51.60 -31.11
C MET A 255 -9.02 -51.23 -32.44
N SER A 256 -8.33 -51.41 -33.57
CA SER A 256 -8.93 -51.33 -34.91
C SER A 256 -8.52 -52.51 -35.79
N ILE A 257 -8.64 -53.72 -35.24
CA ILE A 257 -8.85 -54.93 -36.04
C ILE A 257 -10.28 -55.39 -35.74
N PRO A 258 -11.17 -55.53 -36.74
CA PRO A 258 -12.56 -55.88 -36.48
C PRO A 258 -12.62 -57.38 -36.13
N ARG A 259 -13.10 -57.71 -34.92
CA ARG A 259 -13.75 -58.99 -34.69
C ARG A 259 -14.90 -58.83 -33.72
N ASP A 260 -16.07 -59.15 -34.24
CA ASP A 260 -17.32 -59.28 -33.52
C ASP A 260 -17.15 -60.19 -32.29
N SER A 261 -17.54 -59.71 -31.12
CA SER A 261 -18.55 -60.35 -30.28
C SER A 261 -18.68 -59.51 -29.00
N TRP A 262 -19.92 -59.19 -28.64
CA TRP A 262 -20.25 -58.58 -27.36
C TRP A 262 -19.68 -59.42 -26.21
N ARG A 263 -18.61 -58.94 -25.58
CA ARG A 263 -18.15 -59.40 -24.26
C ARG A 263 -18.24 -58.24 -23.30
N LEU A 264 -19.13 -58.40 -22.32
CA LEU A 264 -19.30 -57.46 -21.22
C LEU A 264 -17.99 -57.34 -20.42
N PRO A 265 -17.69 -56.16 -19.84
CA PRO A 265 -16.51 -55.95 -19.01
C PRO A 265 -16.46 -56.91 -17.81
N ARG A 266 -15.27 -57.40 -17.48
CA ARG A 266 -14.97 -58.43 -16.47
C ARG A 266 -15.44 -58.12 -15.03
N TYR A 267 -15.85 -56.88 -14.75
CA TYR A 267 -16.43 -56.50 -13.46
C TYR A 267 -17.91 -56.92 -13.32
N ALA A 268 -18.62 -57.10 -14.45
CA ALA A 268 -20.04 -57.48 -14.46
C ALA A 268 -20.27 -59.01 -14.43
N SER A 269 -19.24 -59.83 -14.72
CA SER A 269 -19.34 -61.30 -14.67
C SER A 269 -19.30 -61.86 -13.25
N ASP A 270 -18.71 -61.14 -12.30
CA ASP A 270 -18.56 -61.59 -10.91
C ASP A 270 -19.84 -61.42 -10.08
N LEU A 271 -20.86 -60.73 -10.61
CA LEU A 271 -22.15 -60.52 -9.95
C LEU A 271 -23.23 -61.53 -10.39
N ILE A 272 -22.96 -62.37 -11.41
CA ILE A 272 -24.01 -63.20 -12.06
C ILE A 272 -23.83 -64.72 -11.83
N SER A 273 -22.66 -65.23 -11.42
CA SER A 273 -22.53 -66.66 -11.07
C SER A 273 -22.68 -66.93 -9.58
N SER A 274 -23.92 -66.91 -9.09
CA SER A 274 -24.30 -67.43 -7.75
C SER A 274 -24.16 -68.96 -7.62
N THR A 275 -23.38 -69.62 -8.48
CA THR A 275 -23.29 -71.09 -8.55
C THR A 275 -21.87 -71.65 -8.56
N ALA A 276 -20.82 -70.82 -8.37
CA ALA A 276 -19.43 -71.30 -8.28
C ALA A 276 -18.93 -71.44 -6.82
N PHE A 277 -19.84 -71.68 -5.87
CA PHE A 277 -19.50 -71.88 -4.45
C PHE A 277 -19.00 -73.31 -4.13
N GLU A 278 -18.92 -74.21 -5.11
CA GLU A 278 -18.71 -75.64 -4.84
C GLU A 278 -17.44 -76.27 -5.42
N THR A 279 -16.51 -75.50 -5.98
CA THR A 279 -15.24 -76.07 -6.51
C THR A 279 -13.96 -75.43 -5.98
N ARG A 280 -14.06 -74.44 -5.09
CA ARG A 280 -12.92 -73.90 -4.32
C ARG A 280 -12.67 -74.63 -2.98
N GLY A 281 -13.38 -75.73 -2.71
CA GLY A 281 -13.20 -76.57 -1.53
C GLY A 281 -12.18 -77.70 -1.65
N ILE A 282 -11.62 -77.98 -2.83
CA ILE A 282 -10.82 -79.20 -3.06
C ILE A 282 -9.34 -78.92 -3.44
N SER A 283 -8.98 -77.71 -3.90
CA SER A 283 -7.56 -77.40 -4.20
C SER A 283 -6.75 -76.90 -3.00
N ASN A 284 -7.40 -76.58 -1.87
CA ASN A 284 -6.73 -76.08 -0.67
C ASN A 284 -6.32 -77.20 0.32
N THR A 285 -6.65 -78.46 0.04
CA THR A 285 -6.29 -79.62 0.89
C THR A 285 -5.06 -80.40 0.40
N GLN A 286 -4.46 -80.06 -0.75
CA GLN A 286 -3.18 -80.69 -1.19
C GLN A 286 -1.93 -79.82 -0.99
N ILE A 287 -2.07 -78.51 -0.79
CA ILE A 287 -0.92 -77.61 -0.57
C ILE A 287 -0.56 -77.47 0.93
N SER A 288 -1.45 -77.88 1.85
CA SER A 288 -1.18 -77.92 3.30
C SER A 288 -0.61 -79.24 3.81
N ARG A 289 -0.54 -80.31 3.00
CA ARG A 289 0.02 -81.61 3.44
C ARG A 289 1.49 -81.83 3.07
N ARG A 290 2.09 -80.95 2.25
CA ARG A 290 3.52 -81.02 1.87
C ARG A 290 4.44 -80.13 2.70
N ARG A 291 3.91 -79.41 3.70
CA ARG A 291 4.69 -78.51 4.57
C ARG A 291 4.86 -79.04 6.01
N ILE A 292 4.48 -80.29 6.28
CA ILE A 292 4.58 -80.92 7.61
C ILE A 292 5.47 -82.20 7.58
N THR A 293 5.94 -82.66 6.42
CA THR A 293 6.76 -83.89 6.31
C THR A 293 8.23 -83.65 5.94
N ASP A 294 8.72 -82.41 5.98
CA ASP A 294 10.11 -82.06 5.63
C ASP A 294 10.83 -81.33 6.79
N LEU A 295 10.33 -81.55 8.01
CA LEU A 295 10.93 -81.05 9.26
C LEU A 295 11.16 -82.20 10.26
N ASP A 296 11.46 -83.39 9.76
CA ASP A 296 11.87 -84.55 10.56
C ASP A 296 12.86 -85.39 9.76
N THR A 297 14.10 -84.92 9.63
CA THR A 297 15.29 -85.78 9.50
C THR A 297 16.53 -85.00 9.94
N ILE A 298 16.76 -85.00 11.26
CA ILE A 298 18.08 -84.96 11.88
C ILE A 298 18.36 -86.40 12.30
N PRO A 299 19.54 -86.93 11.95
CA PRO A 299 20.55 -87.13 12.99
C PRO A 299 21.80 -86.28 12.76
#